data_AF-A0A3P7LXA6-F1
#
_entry.id   AF-A0A3P7LXA6-F1
#
_cell.length_a   1.000
_cell.length_b   1.000
_cell.length_c   1.000
_cell.angle_alpha   90.00
_cell.angle_beta   90.00
_cell.angle_gamma   90.00
#
_symmetry.space_group_name_H-M   'P 1'
#
loop_
_entity.id
_entity.type
_entity.pdbx_description
1 polymer ?
#
loop_
_entity_poly.entity_id
_entity_poly.type
_entity_poly.pdbx_seq_one_letter_code
_entity_poly.pdbx_strand_id
1 'polypeptide(L)'
;MLRPFYPDCDPPPYTKELLAALMIMILGAINCWSVKLATIVQDWFTYAKIVALLLVIVTGAGLLFFGGPQYRDSFENIFEGNFRDFYQASVGFYSGLFAYQGWTYLNFITEELINPKRNLPLAVMFSCVIVTVIYTLFNVALYVVISPDEMLISPAVAVVS
;
A
#
# COMPACT_ATOMS: atom_id res chain seq x y z
N MET A 1 -13.61 0.23 -3.91
CA MET A 1 -13.28 1.51 -4.58
C MET A 1 -14.47 2.44 -4.78
N LEU A 2 -15.69 1.95 -5.06
CA LEU A 2 -16.88 2.80 -5.27
C LEU A 2 -17.78 2.97 -4.03
N ARG A 3 -17.37 2.42 -2.87
CA ARG A 3 -18.14 2.47 -1.62
C ARG A 3 -18.59 3.86 -1.16
N PRO A 4 -17.82 4.96 -1.35
CA PRO A 4 -18.31 6.30 -1.01
C PRO A 4 -19.55 6.72 -1.83
N PHE A 5 -19.72 6.20 -3.05
CA PHE A 5 -20.84 6.49 -3.94
C PHE A 5 -21.94 5.43 -3.89
N TYR A 6 -21.60 4.21 -3.47
CA TYR A 6 -22.50 3.09 -3.27
C TYR A 6 -22.23 2.46 -1.88
N PRO A 7 -22.66 3.12 -0.80
CA PRO A 7 -22.37 2.67 0.57
C PRO A 7 -23.11 1.38 0.94
N ASP A 8 -24.36 1.23 0.46
CA ASP A 8 -25.27 0.14 0.87
C ASP A 8 -25.61 -0.84 -0.26
N CYS A 9 -25.04 -0.67 -1.45
CA CYS A 9 -25.36 -1.51 -2.61
C CYS A 9 -24.14 -1.80 -3.50
N ASP A 10 -24.22 -2.88 -4.27
CA ASP A 10 -23.16 -3.22 -5.21
C ASP A 10 -23.22 -2.30 -6.43
N PRO A 11 -22.06 -1.77 -6.89
CA PRO A 11 -22.02 -0.95 -8.09
C PRO A 11 -22.43 -1.78 -9.32
N PRO A 12 -22.98 -1.15 -10.37
CA PRO A 12 -23.40 -1.86 -11.57
C PRO A 12 -22.24 -2.66 -12.21
N PRO A 13 -22.53 -3.79 -12.89
CA PRO A 13 -21.50 -4.56 -13.59
C PRO A 13 -20.75 -3.66 -14.60
N TYR A 14 -19.45 -3.90 -14.77
CA TYR A 14 -18.53 -3.14 -15.64
C TYR A 14 -18.14 -1.70 -15.18
N THR A 15 -18.71 -1.17 -14.09
CA THR A 15 -18.42 0.20 -13.63
C THR A 15 -16.96 0.38 -13.23
N LYS A 16 -16.37 -0.59 -12.52
CA LYS A 16 -14.97 -0.54 -12.07
C LYS A 16 -14.01 -0.65 -13.25
N GLU A 17 -14.32 -1.51 -14.23
CA GLU A 17 -13.53 -1.74 -15.44
C GLU A 17 -13.55 -0.51 -16.35
N LEU A 18 -14.73 0.09 -16.57
CA LEU A 18 -14.86 1.29 -17.40
C LEU A 18 -14.15 2.49 -16.77
N LEU A 19 -14.29 2.67 -15.46
CA LEU A 19 -13.58 3.72 -14.74
C LEU A 19 -12.06 3.54 -14.83
N ALA A 20 -11.57 2.32 -14.63
CA ALA A 20 -10.15 2.01 -14.77
C ALA A 20 -9.65 2.27 -16.20
N ALA A 21 -10.40 1.84 -17.22
CA ALA A 21 -10.06 2.09 -18.62
C ALA A 21 -10.01 3.59 -18.94
N LEU A 22 -10.99 4.37 -18.47
CA LEU A 22 -11.00 5.82 -18.62
C LEU A 22 -9.79 6.47 -17.95
N MET A 23 -9.44 6.08 -16.73
CA MET A 23 -8.27 6.61 -16.03
C MET A 23 -6.97 6.31 -16.77
N ILE A 24 -6.80 5.08 -17.28
CA ILE A 24 -5.62 4.69 -18.06
C ILE A 24 -5.54 5.49 -19.36
N MET A 25 -6.66 5.66 -20.07
CA MET A 25 -6.70 6.45 -21.30
C MET A 25 -6.36 7.93 -21.05
N ILE A 26 -6.88 8.53 -19.98
CA ILE A 26 -6.58 9.92 -19.62
C ILE A 26 -5.10 10.09 -19.27
N LEU A 27 -4.56 9.23 -18.39
CA LEU A 27 -3.15 9.29 -18.02
C LEU A 27 -2.23 9.03 -19.22
N GLY A 28 -2.61 8.09 -20.10
CA GLY A 28 -1.92 7.82 -21.35
C GLY A 28 -1.93 9.02 -22.29
N ALA A 29 -3.08 9.66 -22.48
CA ALA A 29 -3.21 10.86 -23.31
C ALA A 29 -2.36 12.02 -22.78
N ILE A 30 -2.34 12.25 -21.46
CA ILE A 30 -1.48 13.26 -20.83
C ILE A 30 0.00 12.95 -21.08
N ASN A 31 0.39 11.67 -20.95
CA ASN A 31 1.75 11.23 -21.22
C ASN A 31 2.16 11.45 -22.68
N CYS A 32 1.25 11.20 -23.64
CA CYS A 32 1.47 11.45 -25.06
C CYS A 32 1.52 12.95 -25.41
N TRP A 33 0.75 13.80 -24.73
CA TRP A 33 0.72 15.24 -24.99
C TRP A 33 1.98 15.92 -24.45
N SER A 34 2.34 15.65 -23.20
CA SER A 34 3.51 16.27 -22.57
C SER A 34 4.04 15.43 -21.43
N VAL A 35 5.30 14.98 -21.59
CA VAL A 35 6.04 14.30 -20.52
C VAL A 35 6.17 15.19 -19.28
N LYS A 36 6.31 16.52 -19.45
CA LYS A 36 6.41 17.47 -18.32
C LYS A 36 5.14 17.53 -17.48
N LEU A 37 3.96 17.56 -18.13
CA LEU A 37 2.68 17.51 -17.43
C LEU A 37 2.50 16.17 -16.71
N ALA A 38 2.87 15.07 -17.36
CA ALA A 38 2.81 13.75 -16.76
C ALA A 38 3.69 13.64 -15.49
N THR A 39 4.92 14.17 -15.53
CA THR A 39 5.82 14.20 -14.35
C THR A 39 5.20 15.00 -13.20
N ILE A 40 4.66 16.20 -13.46
CA ILE A 40 4.03 17.02 -12.40
C ILE A 40 2.86 16.28 -11.76
N VAL A 41 1.99 15.65 -12.57
CA VAL A 41 0.84 14.89 -12.07
C VAL A 41 1.32 13.70 -11.22
N GLN A 42 2.34 12.97 -11.67
CA GLN A 42 2.91 11.84 -10.93
C GLN A 42 3.58 12.28 -9.62
N ASP A 43 4.28 13.40 -9.60
CA ASP A 43 4.89 13.96 -8.40
C ASP A 43 3.83 14.31 -7.36
N TRP A 44 2.75 15.00 -7.77
CA TRP A 44 1.62 15.30 -6.89
C TRP A 44 0.99 14.03 -6.30
N PHE A 45 0.78 12.98 -7.09
CA PHE A 45 0.28 11.70 -6.58
C PHE A 45 1.25 11.06 -5.59
N THR A 46 2.55 11.20 -5.81
CA THR A 46 3.57 10.67 -4.91
C THR A 46 3.55 11.39 -3.56
N TYR A 47 3.50 12.72 -3.56
CA TYR A 47 3.36 13.51 -2.34
C TYR A 47 2.06 13.16 -1.61
N ALA A 48 0.92 13.11 -2.32
CA ALA A 48 -0.36 12.75 -1.73
C ALA A 48 -0.34 11.37 -1.07
N LYS A 49 0.26 10.37 -1.72
CA LYS A 49 0.44 9.02 -1.17
C LYS A 49 1.26 9.03 0.12
N ILE A 50 2.39 9.76 0.13
CA ILE A 50 3.25 9.87 1.32
C ILE A 50 2.51 10.55 2.47
N VAL A 51 1.78 11.65 2.21
CA VAL A 51 1.00 12.34 3.24
C VAL A 51 -0.09 11.43 3.79
N ALA A 52 -0.85 10.75 2.94
CA ALA A 52 -1.88 9.81 3.37
C ALA A 52 -1.29 8.70 4.26
N LEU A 53 -0.15 8.13 3.86
CA LEU A 53 0.54 7.10 4.62
C LEU A 53 0.97 7.61 6.00
N LEU A 54 1.58 8.80 6.06
CA LEU A 54 2.01 9.42 7.31
C LEU A 54 0.83 9.73 8.23
N LEU A 55 -0.30 10.19 7.69
CA LEU A 55 -1.51 10.42 8.48
C LEU A 55 -1.98 9.15 9.16
N VAL A 56 -2.09 8.02 8.42
CA VAL A 56 -2.50 6.75 9.01
C VAL A 56 -1.55 6.31 10.13
N ILE A 57 -0.23 6.38 9.90
CA ILE A 57 0.77 5.99 10.91
C ILE A 57 0.66 6.87 12.17
N VAL A 58 0.55 8.19 12.00
CA VAL A 58 0.48 9.13 13.13
C VAL A 58 -0.83 8.95 13.90
N THR A 59 -1.96 8.78 13.22
CA THR A 59 -3.26 8.55 13.87
C THR A 59 -3.27 7.22 14.63
N GLY A 60 -2.77 6.13 14.03
CA GLY A 60 -2.66 4.83 14.69
C GLY A 60 -1.73 4.88 15.90
N ALA A 61 -0.56 5.51 15.78
CA ALA A 61 0.35 5.71 16.90
C ALA A 61 -0.30 6.54 18.03
N GLY A 62 -0.98 7.65 17.68
CA GLY A 62 -1.69 8.49 18.63
C GLY A 62 -2.77 7.73 19.42
N LEU A 63 -3.56 6.91 18.74
CA LEU A 63 -4.58 6.07 19.37
C LEU A 63 -3.97 4.95 20.23
N LEU A 64 -2.83 4.39 19.84
CA LEU A 64 -2.14 3.36 20.62
C LEU A 64 -1.56 3.91 21.95
N PHE A 65 -0.96 5.11 21.90
CA PHE A 65 -0.33 5.73 23.07
C PHE A 65 -1.31 6.48 23.97
N PHE A 66 -2.26 7.23 23.40
CA PHE A 66 -3.16 8.12 24.13
C PHE A 66 -4.63 7.65 24.14
N GLY A 67 -4.99 6.63 23.37
CA GLY A 67 -6.33 6.09 23.32
C GLY A 67 -6.68 5.18 24.51
N GLY A 68 -7.95 4.77 24.56
CA GLY A 68 -8.45 3.83 25.57
C GLY A 68 -7.94 2.39 25.37
N PRO A 69 -8.14 1.51 26.35
CA PRO A 69 -7.67 0.11 26.32
C PRO A 69 -8.19 -0.68 25.10
N GLN A 70 -9.37 -0.32 24.56
CA GLN A 70 -9.95 -0.99 23.39
C GLN A 70 -9.06 -0.99 22.14
N TYR A 71 -8.13 -0.03 22.02
CA TYR A 71 -7.19 0.06 20.91
C TYR A 71 -5.97 -0.88 21.06
N ARG A 72 -5.80 -1.45 22.25
CA ARG A 72 -4.74 -2.41 22.59
C ARG A 72 -5.26 -3.84 22.59
N ASP A 73 -6.56 -4.02 22.82
CA ASP A 73 -7.22 -5.33 22.81
C ASP A 73 -7.14 -6.01 21.43
N SER A 74 -7.05 -5.25 20.32
CA SER A 74 -6.78 -5.77 18.96
C SER A 74 -5.43 -6.51 18.84
N PHE A 75 -4.50 -6.32 19.78
CA PHE A 75 -3.22 -7.03 19.83
C PHE A 75 -3.26 -8.27 20.73
N GLU A 76 -4.39 -8.56 21.37
CA GLU A 76 -4.56 -9.79 22.13
C GLU A 76 -4.85 -10.94 21.14
N ASN A 77 -4.07 -12.02 21.21
CA ASN A 77 -4.21 -13.22 20.36
C ASN A 77 -3.92 -13.08 18.85
N ILE A 78 -3.09 -12.12 18.41
CA ILE A 78 -2.71 -11.89 16.99
C ILE A 78 -2.11 -13.12 16.27
N PHE A 79 -1.57 -14.07 17.03
CA PHE A 79 -0.92 -15.27 16.50
C PHE A 79 -1.81 -16.51 16.59
N GLU A 80 -3.00 -16.39 17.17
CA GLU A 80 -3.90 -17.53 17.40
C GLU A 80 -4.61 -17.89 16.09
N GLY A 81 -4.48 -19.15 15.65
CA GLY A 81 -5.10 -19.66 14.42
C GLY A 81 -4.32 -19.49 13.11
N ASN A 82 -3.20 -18.76 13.10
CA ASN A 82 -2.54 -18.30 11.86
C ASN A 82 -1.59 -19.32 11.17
N PHE A 83 -1.33 -20.50 11.75
CA PHE A 83 -0.21 -21.38 11.34
C PHE A 83 -0.58 -22.77 10.81
N ARG A 84 -1.81 -23.01 10.35
CA ARG A 84 -2.24 -24.38 10.02
C ARG A 84 -2.22 -24.74 8.53
N ASP A 85 -2.07 -23.78 7.62
CA ASP A 85 -2.12 -24.04 6.18
C ASP A 85 -1.00 -23.36 5.38
N PHE A 86 -0.23 -24.16 4.66
CA PHE A 86 0.87 -23.70 3.79
C PHE A 86 0.35 -22.84 2.62
N TYR A 87 -0.88 -23.09 2.17
CA TYR A 87 -1.50 -22.31 1.10
C TYR A 87 -1.70 -20.85 1.53
N GLN A 88 -2.28 -20.63 2.71
CA GLN A 88 -2.54 -19.29 3.24
C GLN A 88 -1.24 -18.50 3.47
N ALA A 89 -0.21 -19.17 4.02
CA ALA A 89 1.12 -18.58 4.15
C ALA A 89 1.69 -18.15 2.79
N SER A 90 1.58 -19.00 1.77
CA SER A 90 2.08 -18.72 0.41
C SER A 90 1.38 -17.52 -0.23
N VAL A 91 0.06 -17.40 -0.07
CA VAL A 91 -0.73 -16.25 -0.57
C VAL A 91 -0.32 -14.95 0.14
N GLY A 92 -0.11 -15.00 1.46
CA GLY A 92 0.40 -13.87 2.24
C GLY A 92 1.78 -13.42 1.78
N PHE A 93 2.71 -14.37 1.58
CA PHE A 93 4.04 -14.09 1.04
C PHE A 93 3.99 -13.47 -0.36
N TYR A 94 3.15 -14.00 -1.26
CA TYR A 94 2.98 -13.46 -2.60
C TYR A 94 2.50 -12.00 -2.58
N SER A 95 1.51 -11.71 -1.71
CA SER A 95 0.97 -10.37 -1.53
C SER A 95 2.01 -9.40 -0.96
N GLY A 96 2.83 -9.88 0.00
CA GLY A 96 3.98 -9.14 0.51
C GLY A 96 5.00 -8.84 -0.59
N LEU A 97 5.42 -9.85 -1.36
CA LEU A 97 6.38 -9.69 -2.46
C LEU A 97 5.88 -8.70 -3.52
N PHE A 98 4.59 -8.70 -3.82
CA PHE A 98 3.99 -7.72 -4.73
C PHE A 98 4.17 -6.28 -4.22
N ALA A 99 4.02 -6.04 -2.92
CA ALA A 99 4.23 -4.72 -2.32
C ALA A 99 5.70 -4.25 -2.36
N TYR A 100 6.68 -5.16 -2.38
CA TYR A 100 8.10 -4.85 -2.53
C TYR A 100 8.58 -4.79 -3.99
N GLN A 101 7.68 -4.93 -4.98
CA GLN A 101 8.07 -4.78 -6.38
C GLN A 101 8.57 -3.37 -6.66
N GLY A 102 9.65 -3.28 -7.43
CA GLY A 102 10.23 -2.00 -7.88
C GLY A 102 11.72 -1.85 -7.63
N TRP A 103 12.33 -2.75 -6.86
CA TRP A 103 13.78 -2.80 -6.65
C TRP A 103 14.56 -3.00 -7.96
N THR A 104 13.96 -3.65 -8.97
CA THR A 104 14.56 -3.85 -10.29
C THR A 104 14.80 -2.55 -11.05
N TYR A 105 13.98 -1.51 -10.81
CA TYR A 105 14.13 -0.21 -11.48
C TYR A 105 15.44 0.50 -11.14
N LEU A 106 16.02 0.22 -9.97
CA LEU A 106 17.32 0.74 -9.55
C LEU A 106 18.45 0.32 -10.51
N ASN A 107 18.32 -0.83 -11.18
CA ASN A 107 19.31 -1.28 -12.15
C ASN A 107 19.37 -0.37 -13.38
N PHE A 108 18.25 0.25 -13.79
CA PHE A 108 18.22 1.15 -14.96
C PHE A 108 18.91 2.49 -14.69
N ILE A 109 18.98 2.92 -13.43
CA ILE A 109 19.58 4.19 -13.00
C ILE A 109 21.05 4.00 -12.54
N THR A 110 21.58 2.78 -12.68
CA THR A 110 22.96 2.45 -12.28
C THR A 110 23.99 3.29 -13.02
N GLU A 111 23.71 3.68 -14.28
CA GLU A 111 24.59 4.50 -15.11
C GLU A 111 24.71 5.95 -14.61
N GLU A 112 23.69 6.46 -13.90
CA GLU A 112 23.68 7.81 -13.31
C GLU A 112 24.23 7.82 -11.87
N LEU A 113 24.46 6.65 -11.28
CA LEU A 113 24.86 6.50 -9.88
C LEU A 113 26.36 6.72 -9.70
N ILE A 114 26.75 7.66 -8.84
CA ILE A 114 28.14 7.86 -8.45
C ILE A 114 28.61 6.60 -7.70
N ASN A 115 29.70 5.94 -8.16
CA ASN A 115 30.25 4.71 -7.57
C ASN A 115 29.22 3.56 -7.41
N PRO A 116 28.68 3.01 -8.50
CA PRO A 116 27.56 2.07 -8.46
C PRO A 116 27.89 0.77 -7.72
N LYS A 117 29.13 0.28 -7.81
CA LYS A 117 29.59 -0.95 -7.13
C LYS A 117 29.35 -0.94 -5.61
N ARG A 118 29.38 0.23 -4.98
CA ARG A 118 29.16 0.40 -3.53
C ARG A 118 27.78 1.01 -3.23
N ASN A 119 27.36 2.01 -4.00
CA ASN A 119 26.15 2.76 -3.69
C ASN A 119 24.88 2.02 -4.09
N LEU A 120 24.91 1.19 -5.13
CA LEU A 120 23.75 0.38 -5.55
C LEU A 120 23.33 -0.63 -4.46
N PRO A 121 24.22 -1.51 -3.95
CA PRO A 121 23.82 -2.45 -2.91
C PRO A 121 23.43 -1.76 -1.60
N LEU A 122 24.08 -0.64 -1.24
CA LEU A 122 23.68 0.15 -0.07
C LEU A 122 22.29 0.77 -0.25
N ALA A 123 22.00 1.37 -1.40
CA ALA A 123 20.69 1.96 -1.69
C ALA A 123 19.57 0.91 -1.63
N VAL A 124 19.81 -0.29 -2.18
CA VAL A 124 18.86 -1.41 -2.09
C VAL A 124 18.64 -1.83 -0.62
N MET A 125 19.71 -2.02 0.16
CA MET A 125 19.55 -2.42 1.56
C MET A 125 18.80 -1.37 2.39
N PHE A 126 19.18 -0.09 2.28
CA PHE A 126 18.51 0.99 3.01
C PHE A 126 17.05 1.14 2.58
N SER A 127 16.74 1.08 1.28
CA SER A 127 15.37 1.16 0.79
C SER A 127 14.51 -0.01 1.31
N CYS A 128 15.01 -1.24 1.24
CA CYS A 128 14.30 -2.41 1.78
C CYS A 128 14.00 -2.26 3.28
N VAL A 129 14.99 -1.84 4.09
CA VAL A 129 14.80 -1.66 5.54
C VAL A 129 13.79 -0.55 5.82
N ILE A 130 13.90 0.60 5.16
CA ILE A 130 12.99 1.73 5.35
C ILE A 130 11.55 1.32 4.98
N VAL A 131 11.35 0.69 3.82
CA VAL A 131 10.03 0.23 3.37
C VAL A 131 9.47 -0.81 4.34
N THR A 132 10.30 -1.72 4.84
CA THR A 132 9.88 -2.73 5.82
C THR A 132 9.37 -2.10 7.11
N VAL A 133 10.09 -1.12 7.65
CA VAL A 133 9.68 -0.39 8.86
C VAL A 133 8.37 0.36 8.60
N ILE A 134 8.27 1.08 7.49
CA ILE A 134 7.08 1.86 7.14
C ILE A 134 5.86 0.96 6.98
N TYR A 135 5.99 -0.15 6.25
CA TYR A 135 4.89 -1.10 6.03
C TYR A 135 4.48 -1.78 7.33
N THR A 136 5.43 -2.12 8.19
CA THR A 136 5.11 -2.69 9.51
C THR A 136 4.32 -1.68 10.34
N LEU A 137 4.79 -0.42 10.43
CA LEU A 137 4.10 0.63 11.17
C LEU A 137 2.70 0.93 10.62
N PHE A 138 2.54 0.94 9.30
CA PHE A 138 1.25 1.14 8.65
C PHE A 138 0.28 0.00 8.98
N ASN A 139 0.74 -1.26 8.91
CA ASN A 139 -0.10 -2.42 9.28
C ASN A 139 -0.49 -2.35 10.77
N VAL A 140 0.44 -2.04 11.66
CA VAL A 140 0.15 -1.85 13.09
C VAL A 140 -0.90 -0.75 13.29
N ALA A 141 -0.77 0.39 12.60
CA ALA A 141 -1.75 1.47 12.66
C ALA A 141 -3.14 1.04 12.15
N LEU A 142 -3.20 0.21 11.10
CA LEU A 142 -4.47 -0.34 10.63
C LEU A 142 -5.13 -1.25 11.67
N TYR A 143 -4.38 -2.14 12.32
CA TYR A 143 -4.88 -3.02 13.39
C TYR A 143 -5.38 -2.24 14.63
N VAL A 144 -4.80 -1.07 14.90
CA VAL A 144 -5.27 -0.17 15.97
C VAL A 144 -6.63 0.44 15.59
N VAL A 145 -6.79 0.87 14.34
CA VAL A 145 -7.94 1.69 13.91
C VAL A 145 -9.13 0.83 13.49
N ILE A 146 -8.90 -0.36 12.92
CA ILE A 146 -9.92 -1.23 12.33
C ILE A 146 -9.78 -2.62 12.95
N SER A 147 -10.88 -3.21 13.41
CA SER A 147 -10.88 -4.58 13.94
C SER A 147 -10.61 -5.61 12.81
N PRO A 148 -9.96 -6.75 13.11
CA PRO A 148 -9.63 -7.76 12.08
C PRO A 148 -10.84 -8.26 11.28
N ASP A 149 -12.00 -8.38 11.93
CA ASP A 149 -13.26 -8.79 11.29
C ASP A 149 -13.73 -7.76 10.26
N GLU A 150 -13.64 -6.46 10.59
CA GLU A 150 -13.97 -5.39 9.66
C GLU A 150 -12.96 -5.26 8.51
N MET A 151 -11.68 -5.59 8.75
CA MET A 151 -10.66 -5.64 7.69
C MET A 151 -10.97 -6.71 6.66
N LEU A 152 -11.46 -7.88 7.08
CA LEU A 152 -11.81 -9.00 6.19
C LEU A 152 -13.12 -8.76 5.42
N ILE A 153 -14.06 -8.01 6.00
CA ILE A 153 -15.37 -7.70 5.39
C ILE A 153 -15.28 -6.47 4.47
N SER A 154 -14.19 -5.69 4.53
CA SER A 154 -13.99 -4.53 3.68
C SER A 154 -13.47 -4.91 2.27
N PRO A 155 -14.22 -4.64 1.18
CA PRO A 155 -13.87 -4.88 -0.22
C PRO A 155 -12.83 -3.87 -0.72
N ALA A 156 -12.21 -3.12 0.19
CA ALA A 156 -10.96 -2.41 -0.08
C ALA A 156 -9.72 -3.30 0.12
N VAL A 157 -9.83 -4.41 0.87
CA VAL A 157 -8.73 -5.34 1.18
C VAL A 157 -8.91 -6.71 0.51
N ALA A 158 -10.13 -7.07 0.08
CA ALA A 158 -10.39 -8.28 -0.69
C ALA A 158 -9.92 -8.13 -2.16
N VAL A 159 -8.62 -8.30 -2.41
CA VAL A 159 -8.07 -8.56 -3.76
C VAL A 159 -8.10 -10.06 -4.09
N VAL A 160 -8.74 -10.90 -3.27
CA VAL A 160 -8.95 -12.31 -3.56
C VAL A 160 -10.38 -12.72 -3.25
N SER A 161 -11.28 -12.47 -4.21
CA SER A 161 -12.47 -13.29 -4.48
C SER A 161 -13.00 -12.96 -5.87
#